data_AF-A0A3P4AQV4-F1
#
_entry.id   AF-A0A3P4AQV4-F1
#
_cell.length_a   1.000
_cell.length_b   1.000
_cell.length_c   1.000
_cell.angle_alpha   90.00
_cell.angle_beta   90.00
_cell.angle_gamma   90.00
#
_symmetry.space_group_name_H-M   'P 1'
#
loop_
_entity.id
_entity.type
_entity.pdbx_description
1 polymer ?
#
loop_
_entity_poly.entity_id
_entity_poly.type
_entity_poly.pdbx_seq_one_letter_code
_entity_poly.pdbx_strand_id
1 'polypeptide(L)'
;MKKAYLVWGMAALLSLGVAQQAGGLTLEGVEALRQEARKAYPVGFVDLAPWKRALEAAEALAKQNPNDLRALRLLAEIYTETQWAIRAWEAWMNYREKGGTWDEAARQAAAKVARTLAFYANQRGDRAEAERWAAQAQAVEAGQ
;
A
#
# COMPACT_ATOMS: atom_id res chain seq x y z
N MET A 1 -22.62 -54.86 -31.34
CA MET A 1 -21.73 -53.81 -31.89
C MET A 1 -21.34 -52.87 -30.77
N LYS A 2 -20.04 -52.74 -30.52
CA LYS A 2 -19.44 -51.83 -29.53
C LYS A 2 -19.65 -50.38 -29.97
N LYS A 3 -19.93 -49.48 -29.02
CA LYS A 3 -19.18 -48.22 -28.82
C LYS A 3 -19.62 -47.56 -27.51
N ALA A 4 -18.70 -47.61 -26.55
CA ALA A 4 -18.69 -46.83 -25.33
C ALA A 4 -18.29 -45.39 -25.65
N TYR A 5 -18.95 -44.43 -24.99
CA TYR A 5 -18.47 -43.06 -24.83
C TYR A 5 -18.56 -42.77 -23.32
N LEU A 6 -17.56 -43.17 -22.54
CA LEU A 6 -16.40 -42.36 -22.14
C LEU A 6 -16.82 -41.07 -21.42
N VAL A 7 -16.98 -41.22 -20.10
CA VAL A 7 -16.97 -40.16 -19.10
C VAL A 7 -15.68 -39.36 -19.23
N TRP A 8 -15.79 -38.05 -19.43
CA TRP A 8 -14.75 -37.09 -19.06
C TRP A 8 -15.37 -36.04 -18.16
N GLY A 9 -15.19 -36.26 -16.86
CA GLY A 9 -15.34 -35.22 -15.86
C GLY A 9 -14.12 -34.30 -15.85
N MET A 10 -14.34 -33.15 -15.22
CA MET A 10 -13.35 -32.15 -14.78
C MET A 10 -12.72 -31.25 -15.84
N ALA A 11 -13.13 -29.98 -15.80
CA ALA A 11 -12.17 -28.88 -15.69
C ALA A 11 -12.81 -27.66 -14.99
N ALA A 12 -12.51 -27.58 -13.69
CA ALA A 12 -12.17 -26.36 -12.96
C ALA A 12 -13.10 -25.14 -13.07
N LEU A 13 -14.07 -25.08 -12.15
CA LEU A 13 -14.41 -23.82 -11.48
C LEU A 13 -13.10 -23.20 -10.92
N LEU A 14 -12.57 -22.18 -11.58
CA LEU A 14 -11.63 -21.25 -10.94
C LEU A 14 -12.46 -20.37 -9.99
N SER A 15 -12.89 -20.96 -8.87
CA SER A 15 -12.95 -20.19 -7.65
C SER A 15 -11.54 -19.67 -7.43
N LEU A 16 -11.34 -18.37 -7.69
CA LEU A 16 -10.30 -17.57 -7.07
C LEU A 16 -10.48 -17.76 -5.57
N GLY A 17 -9.91 -18.83 -5.06
CA GLY A 17 -9.58 -19.01 -3.67
C GLY A 17 -8.67 -17.85 -3.35
N VAL A 18 -9.28 -16.77 -2.87
CA VAL A 18 -8.66 -15.90 -1.89
C VAL A 18 -7.99 -16.87 -0.93
N ALA A 19 -6.68 -16.75 -0.82
CA ALA A 19 -5.83 -17.57 0.02
C ALA A 19 -6.19 -17.41 1.50
N GLN A 20 -7.39 -17.84 1.90
CA GLN A 20 -7.72 -18.24 3.24
C GLN A 20 -7.23 -19.68 3.41
N GLN A 21 -5.92 -19.87 3.29
CA GLN A 21 -5.28 -20.96 4.01
C GLN A 21 -4.99 -20.44 5.42
N ALA A 22 -5.14 -21.31 6.40
CA ALA A 22 -5.12 -21.02 7.83
C ALA A 22 -3.78 -20.51 8.42
N GLY A 23 -2.94 -19.84 7.63
CA GLY A 23 -1.83 -19.01 8.08
C GLY A 23 -2.20 -17.54 7.81
N GLY A 24 -1.91 -16.63 8.74
CA GLY A 24 -2.31 -15.22 8.65
C GLY A 24 -1.85 -14.51 7.37
N LEU A 25 -2.22 -13.23 7.24
CA LEU A 25 -1.72 -12.42 6.12
C LEU A 25 -0.18 -12.38 6.17
N THR A 26 0.46 -12.54 5.02
CA THR A 26 1.93 -12.50 4.90
C THR A 26 2.37 -11.28 4.10
N LEU A 27 3.63 -10.86 4.27
CA LEU A 27 4.22 -9.79 3.48
C LEU A 27 4.19 -10.10 1.99
N GLU A 28 4.52 -11.34 1.62
CA GLU A 28 4.54 -11.81 0.23
C GLU A 28 3.13 -11.80 -0.37
N GLY A 29 2.11 -12.14 0.42
CA GLY A 29 0.72 -12.10 -0.01
C GLY A 29 0.23 -10.69 -0.29
N VAL A 30 0.57 -9.72 0.57
CA VAL A 30 0.20 -8.30 0.36
C VAL A 30 0.96 -7.71 -0.83
N GLU A 31 2.25 -8.03 -0.98
CA GLU A 31 3.04 -7.56 -2.13
C GLU A 31 2.50 -8.15 -3.44
N ALA A 32 2.06 -9.41 -3.47
CA ALA A 32 1.40 -9.99 -4.65
C ALA A 32 0.13 -9.22 -5.05
N LEU A 33 -0.70 -8.82 -4.08
CA LEU A 33 -1.89 -8.00 -4.33
C LEU A 33 -1.53 -6.62 -4.87
N ARG A 34 -0.49 -5.97 -4.34
CA ARG A 34 0.04 -4.69 -4.85
C ARG A 34 0.51 -4.83 -6.30
N GLN A 35 1.21 -5.91 -6.65
CA GLN A 35 1.67 -6.15 -8.01
C GLN A 35 0.52 -6.44 -8.99
N GLU A 36 -0.52 -7.15 -8.55
CA GLU A 36 -1.75 -7.32 -9.32
C GLU A 36 -2.43 -5.97 -9.57
N ALA A 37 -2.53 -5.13 -8.54
CA ALA A 37 -3.11 -3.80 -8.65
C ALA A 37 -2.34 -2.90 -9.64
N ARG A 38 -0.99 -2.91 -9.59
CA ARG A 38 -0.12 -2.19 -10.54
C ARG A 38 -0.33 -2.64 -11.99
N LYS A 39 -0.48 -3.94 -12.23
CA LYS A 39 -0.73 -4.49 -13.57
C LYS A 39 -2.07 -4.04 -14.14
N ALA A 40 -3.10 -4.00 -13.30
CA ALA A 40 -4.44 -3.57 -13.71
C ALA A 40 -4.52 -2.05 -13.89
N TYR A 41 -3.91 -1.29 -12.97
CA TYR A 41 -3.98 0.16 -12.91
C TYR A 41 -2.61 0.74 -12.53
N PRO A 42 -1.82 1.20 -13.52
CA PRO A 42 -0.50 1.79 -13.28
C PRO A 42 -0.52 3.06 -12.40
N VAL A 43 -1.64 3.79 -12.41
CA VAL A 43 -1.91 4.88 -11.47
C VAL A 43 -2.89 4.36 -10.42
N GLY A 44 -2.47 4.36 -9.16
CA GLY A 44 -3.27 3.84 -8.06
C GLY A 44 -4.20 4.87 -7.45
N PHE A 45 -5.41 4.41 -7.12
CA PHE A 45 -6.40 5.15 -6.35
C PHE A 45 -7.12 4.17 -5.43
N VAL A 46 -7.49 4.62 -4.23
CA VAL A 46 -8.12 3.76 -3.21
C VAL A 46 -9.49 3.20 -3.61
N ASP A 47 -10.20 3.86 -4.52
CA ASP A 47 -11.51 3.45 -5.03
C ASP A 47 -11.42 2.35 -6.10
N LEU A 48 -10.25 2.14 -6.69
CA LEU A 48 -10.02 1.05 -7.64
C LEU A 48 -9.95 -0.28 -6.90
N ALA A 49 -10.84 -1.21 -7.25
CA ALA A 49 -11.01 -2.47 -6.50
C ALA A 49 -9.71 -3.26 -6.24
N PRO A 50 -8.76 -3.41 -7.19
CA PRO A 50 -7.49 -4.08 -6.92
C PRO A 50 -6.62 -3.35 -5.87
N TRP A 51 -6.58 -2.01 -5.95
CA TRP A 51 -5.84 -1.17 -5.01
C TRP A 51 -6.48 -1.17 -3.63
N LYS A 52 -7.81 -1.10 -3.54
CA LYS A 52 -8.56 -1.24 -2.30
C LYS A 52 -8.23 -2.56 -1.60
N ARG A 53 -8.25 -3.67 -2.34
CA ARG A 53 -7.92 -5.00 -1.80
C ARG A 53 -6.49 -5.07 -1.28
N ALA A 54 -5.52 -4.53 -2.03
CA ALA A 54 -4.12 -4.50 -1.59
C ALA A 54 -3.95 -3.66 -0.31
N LEU A 55 -4.64 -2.51 -0.23
CA LEU A 55 -4.60 -1.63 0.92
C LEU A 55 -5.24 -2.27 2.16
N GLU A 56 -6.45 -2.82 2.06
CA GLU A 56 -7.13 -3.50 3.17
C GLU A 56 -6.29 -4.67 3.71
N ALA A 57 -5.62 -5.41 2.82
CA ALA A 57 -4.70 -6.48 3.21
C ALA A 57 -3.46 -5.94 3.94
N ALA A 58 -2.89 -4.82 3.49
CA ALA A 58 -1.76 -4.17 4.14
C ALA A 58 -2.12 -3.61 5.53
N GLU A 59 -3.29 -2.99 5.67
CA GLU A 59 -3.82 -2.51 6.95
C GLU A 59 -4.00 -3.66 7.93
N ALA A 60 -4.61 -4.76 7.48
CA ALA A 60 -4.81 -5.95 8.30
C ALA A 60 -3.47 -6.62 8.69
N LEU A 61 -2.49 -6.66 7.78
CA LEU A 61 -1.15 -7.18 8.07
C LEU A 61 -0.42 -6.33 9.13
N ALA A 62 -0.43 -5.00 8.97
CA ALA A 62 0.16 -4.08 9.93
C ALA A 62 -0.53 -4.16 11.31
N LYS A 63 -1.85 -4.36 11.33
CA LYS A 63 -2.61 -4.58 12.58
C LYS A 63 -2.23 -5.90 13.25
N GLN A 64 -2.01 -6.97 12.49
CA GLN A 64 -1.54 -8.26 13.01
C GLN A 64 -0.11 -8.18 13.56
N ASN A 65 0.72 -7.32 12.96
CA ASN A 65 2.15 -7.21 13.25
C ASN A 65 2.55 -5.74 13.53
N PRO A 66 2.07 -5.14 14.64
CA PRO A 66 2.15 -3.69 14.86
C PRO A 66 3.57 -3.14 15.08
N ASN A 67 4.56 -4.01 15.30
CA ASN A 67 5.97 -3.64 15.45
C ASN A 67 6.85 -4.23 14.32
N ASP A 68 6.26 -4.88 13.31
CA ASP A 68 7.04 -5.36 12.16
C ASP A 68 7.27 -4.21 11.18
N LEU A 69 8.51 -3.72 11.15
CA LEU A 69 8.93 -2.63 10.28
C LEU A 69 8.69 -2.90 8.79
N ARG A 70 8.73 -4.16 8.34
CA ARG A 70 8.44 -4.52 6.94
C ARG A 70 6.97 -4.33 6.62
N ALA A 71 6.08 -4.72 7.53
CA ALA A 71 4.63 -4.55 7.36
C ALA A 71 4.24 -3.07 7.39
N LEU A 72 4.80 -2.31 8.32
CA LEU A 72 4.55 -0.86 8.43
C LEU A 72 5.03 -0.09 7.19
N ARG A 73 6.23 -0.43 6.70
CA ARG A 73 6.75 0.16 5.46
C ARG A 73 5.86 -0.15 4.27
N LEU A 74 5.47 -1.42 4.12
CA LEU A 74 4.62 -1.85 3.01
C LEU A 74 3.27 -1.09 3.00
N LEU A 75 2.66 -0.89 4.17
CA LEU A 75 1.45 -0.07 4.29
C LEU A 75 1.68 1.38 3.85
N ALA A 76 2.78 2.00 4.29
CA ALA A 76 3.10 3.38 3.93
C ALA A 76 3.34 3.56 2.42
N GLU A 77 4.02 2.59 1.80
CA GLU A 77 4.23 2.57 0.35
C GLU A 77 2.91 2.41 -0.43
N ILE A 78 2.02 1.51 0.00
CA ILE A 78 0.72 1.32 -0.66
C ILE A 78 -0.18 2.55 -0.51
N TYR A 79 -0.21 3.20 0.66
CA TYR A 79 -0.92 4.48 0.78
C TYR A 79 -0.32 5.57 -0.14
N THR A 80 1.01 5.58 -0.31
CA THR A 80 1.68 6.52 -1.22
C THR A 80 1.24 6.29 -2.67
N GLU A 81 1.07 5.03 -3.09
CA GLU A 81 0.66 4.68 -4.45
C GLU A 81 -0.82 4.87 -4.73
N THR A 82 -1.67 4.80 -3.71
CA THR A 82 -3.12 5.03 -3.81
C THR A 82 -3.50 6.51 -3.72
N GLN A 83 -2.51 7.41 -3.68
CA GLN A 83 -2.68 8.86 -3.59
C GLN A 83 -3.41 9.36 -2.34
N TRP A 84 -3.52 8.54 -1.29
CA TRP A 84 -4.15 8.95 -0.05
C TRP A 84 -3.13 9.65 0.87
N ALA A 85 -2.72 10.86 0.47
CA ALA A 85 -1.53 11.52 0.99
C ALA A 85 -1.47 11.63 2.53
N ILE A 86 -2.56 12.02 3.20
CA ILE A 86 -2.53 12.16 4.66
C ILE A 86 -2.33 10.82 5.37
N ARG A 87 -2.96 9.75 4.86
CA ARG A 87 -2.77 8.39 5.39
C ARG A 87 -1.38 7.86 5.11
N ALA A 88 -0.84 8.15 3.94
CA ALA A 88 0.54 7.82 3.60
C ALA A 88 1.52 8.48 4.58
N TRP A 89 1.30 9.75 4.90
CA TRP A 89 2.13 10.48 5.86
C TRP A 89 2.07 9.85 7.25
N GLU A 90 0.85 9.60 7.76
CA GLU A 90 0.64 8.93 9.05
C GLU A 90 1.36 7.57 9.12
N ALA A 91 1.25 6.76 8.06
CA ALA A 91 1.90 5.45 8.00
C ALA A 91 3.44 5.56 7.95
N TRP A 92 3.98 6.52 7.20
CA TRP A 92 5.42 6.81 7.16
C TRP A 92 5.95 7.29 8.52
N MET A 93 5.21 8.14 9.23
CA MET A 93 5.58 8.59 10.57
C MET A 93 5.54 7.45 11.58
N ASN A 94 4.51 6.59 11.54
CA ASN A 94 4.46 5.40 12.39
C ASN A 94 5.60 4.43 12.09
N TYR A 95 5.94 4.18 10.81
CA TYR A 95 7.12 3.39 10.45
C TYR A 95 8.39 3.96 11.08
N ARG A 96 8.59 5.28 10.99
CA ARG A 96 9.75 5.97 11.57
C ARG A 96 9.77 5.88 13.10
N GLU A 97 8.66 6.17 13.75
CA GLU A 97 8.49 6.11 15.21
C GLU A 97 8.84 4.71 15.76
N LYS A 98 8.49 3.65 15.02
CA LYS A 98 8.79 2.26 15.38
C LYS A 98 10.25 1.83 15.14
N GLY A 99 11.11 2.75 14.70
CA GLY A 99 12.53 2.47 14.42
C GLY A 99 12.84 2.20 12.96
N GLY A 100 11.92 2.51 12.05
CA GLY A 100 12.15 2.49 10.61
C GLY A 100 13.32 3.38 10.21
N THR A 101 14.06 2.94 9.20
CA THR A 101 15.23 3.68 8.69
C THR A 101 14.79 4.58 7.54
N TRP A 102 15.21 5.84 7.59
CA TRP A 102 15.10 6.78 6.48
C TRP A 102 16.18 6.53 5.41
N ASP A 103 16.11 5.36 4.77
CA ASP A 103 16.87 5.13 3.55
C ASP A 103 16.39 6.07 2.42
N GLU A 104 17.17 6.17 1.34
CA GLU A 104 16.86 7.07 0.23
C GLU A 104 15.44 6.88 -0.31
N ALA A 105 15.01 5.64 -0.51
CA ALA A 105 13.68 5.35 -1.06
C ALA A 105 12.55 5.79 -0.12
N ALA A 106 12.69 5.50 1.18
CA ALA A 106 11.72 5.91 2.18
C ALA A 106 11.66 7.43 2.33
N ARG A 107 12.82 8.11 2.33
CA ARG A 107 12.89 9.59 2.36
C ARG A 107 12.19 10.21 1.16
N GLN A 108 12.49 9.74 -0.04
CA GLN A 108 11.88 10.26 -1.27
C GLN A 108 10.36 10.04 -1.28
N ALA A 109 9.89 8.86 -0.86
CA ALA A 109 8.47 8.56 -0.80
C ALA A 109 7.72 9.46 0.21
N ALA A 110 8.22 9.54 1.45
CA ALA A 110 7.61 10.37 2.49
C ALA A 110 7.69 11.88 2.16
N ALA A 111 8.80 12.35 1.59
CA ALA A 111 8.93 13.73 1.14
C ALA A 111 7.96 14.07 -0.01
N LYS A 112 7.78 13.16 -0.98
CA LYS A 112 6.76 13.31 -2.03
C LYS A 112 5.35 13.45 -1.44
N VAL A 113 5.03 12.65 -0.42
CA VAL A 113 3.74 12.72 0.27
C VAL A 113 3.57 14.09 0.95
N ALA A 114 4.56 14.55 1.71
CA ALA A 114 4.52 15.86 2.37
C ALA A 114 4.39 17.01 1.35
N ARG A 115 5.09 16.96 0.22
CA ARG A 115 4.92 17.93 -0.89
C ARG A 115 3.51 17.92 -1.47
N THR A 116 2.91 16.74 -1.61
CA THR A 116 1.53 16.60 -2.07
C THR A 116 0.57 17.28 -1.10
N LEU A 117 0.77 17.11 0.21
CA LEU A 117 -0.01 17.79 1.25
C LEU A 117 0.18 19.31 1.23
N ALA A 118 1.42 19.79 1.02
CA ALA A 118 1.70 21.21 0.84
C ALA A 118 0.97 21.79 -0.39
N PHE A 119 0.96 21.05 -1.49
CA PHE A 119 0.23 21.42 -2.69
C PHE A 119 -1.29 21.51 -2.43
N TYR A 120 -1.88 20.53 -1.75
CA TYR A 120 -3.30 20.57 -1.38
C TYR A 120 -3.63 21.75 -0.46
N ALA A 121 -2.75 22.09 0.49
CA ALA A 121 -2.93 23.25 1.36
C ALA A 121 -2.90 24.56 0.57
N ASN A 122 -1.96 24.70 -0.37
CA ASN A 122 -1.91 25.83 -1.30
C ASN A 122 -3.20 25.97 -2.12
N GLN A 123 -3.76 24.87 -2.63
CA GLN A 123 -5.02 24.89 -3.37
C GLN A 123 -6.20 25.40 -2.53
N ARG A 124 -6.18 25.18 -1.21
CA ARG A 124 -7.18 25.69 -0.28
C ARG A 124 -6.91 27.14 0.18
N GLY A 125 -5.79 27.73 -0.21
CA GLY A 125 -5.36 29.05 0.26
C GLY A 125 -4.76 29.06 1.66
N ASP A 126 -4.52 27.89 2.28
CA ASP A 126 -3.92 27.77 3.60
C ASP A 126 -2.39 27.77 3.50
N ARG A 127 -1.83 28.99 3.45
CA ARG A 127 -0.39 29.21 3.32
C ARG A 127 0.40 28.65 4.52
N ALA A 128 -0.14 28.81 5.74
CA ALA A 128 0.55 28.35 6.94
C ALA A 128 0.66 26.82 6.97
N GLU A 129 -0.40 26.13 6.57
CA GLU A 129 -0.36 24.68 6.44
C GLU A 129 0.55 24.22 5.28
N ALA A 130 0.57 24.94 4.17
CA ALA A 130 1.47 24.62 3.06
C ALA A 130 2.95 24.73 3.46
N GLU A 131 3.33 25.81 4.16
CA GLU A 131 4.68 26.01 4.68
C GLU A 131 5.05 24.93 5.71
N ARG A 132 4.12 24.54 6.58
CA ARG A 132 4.31 23.44 7.53
C ARG A 132 4.64 22.13 6.80
N TRP A 133 3.86 21.75 5.79
CA TRP A 133 4.10 20.53 5.02
C TRP A 133 5.38 20.58 4.18
N ALA A 134 5.73 21.75 3.63
CA ALA A 134 6.99 21.93 2.93
C ALA A 134 8.21 21.74 3.86
N ALA A 135 8.13 22.24 5.09
CA ALA A 135 9.17 22.01 6.09
C ALA A 135 9.30 20.52 6.47
N GLN A 136 8.18 19.80 6.59
CA GLN A 136 8.18 18.34 6.83
C GLN A 136 8.87 17.58 5.69
N ALA A 137 8.62 17.96 4.43
CA ALA A 137 9.31 17.36 3.29
C ALA A 137 10.83 17.54 3.37
N GLN A 138 11.29 18.76 3.69
CA GLN A 138 12.72 19.07 3.82
C GLN A 138 13.37 18.29 4.98
N ALA A 139 12.69 18.19 6.12
CA ALA A 139 13.17 17.45 7.29
C ALA A 139 13.40 15.97 6.95
N VAL A 140 12.42 15.33 6.32
CA VAL A 140 12.53 13.92 5.90
C VAL A 140 13.64 13.73 4.88
N GLU A 141 13.81 14.63 3.91
CA GLU A 141 14.93 14.55 2.95
C GLU A 141 16.29 14.65 3.63
N ALA A 142 16.39 15.45 4.69
CA ALA A 142 17.59 15.52 5.54
C ALA A 142 17.75 14.30 6.47
N GLY A 143 16.79 13.37 6.48
CA GLY A 143 16.80 12.16 7.32
C GLY A 143 16.40 12.38 8.78
N GLN A 144 15.72 13.49 9.06
CA GLN A 144 15.22 13.84 10.39
C GLN A 144 13.93 13.07 10.71
#